data_AF-S9RI21-F1
#
_entry.id   AF-S9RI21-F1
#
_cell.length_a   1.000
_cell.length_b   1.000
_cell.length_c   1.000
_cell.angle_alpha   90.00
_cell.angle_beta   90.00
_cell.angle_gamma   90.00
#
_symmetry.space_group_name_H-M   'P 1'
#
loop_
_entity.id
_entity.type
_entity.pdbx_description
1 polymer ?
#
loop_
_entity_poly.entity_id
_entity_poly.type
_entity_poly.pdbx_seq_one_letter_code
_entity_poly.pdbx_strand_id
1 'polypeptide(L)'
;MSNADYIARKYLKKDTGKKRKKSKSSDFLEIQDEDVAGWRNDDEFAGYSEGATISQDQPTIVNHEHIEDLDENTIAQKAQDATAITASRWKPVGASETKPKLEPSKQSTNQGPGYGLVTGKQVSEEARRKRESEVQEKFAMSDEELRKSKETVYRDATGKRIDITLARQEARKKLAEQELEKKQQKENQQGEVQLRQQQEYIAELERQKNVPLSRYEDDPEYNQELKEKVRWNDPATSFLTKRSTTSTKAYQGYAPPNRFNIRPGHRWDGIIRGNGFENRWFQRQNERKAREHEAQMWAVEDM
;
A
#
# COMPACT_ATOMS: atom_id res chain seq x y z
N MET A 1 41.94 -31.13 -5.79
CA MET A 1 40.95 -30.63 -4.81
C MET A 1 41.68 -29.66 -3.88
N SER A 2 41.18 -28.43 -3.74
CA SER A 2 41.79 -27.42 -2.87
C SER A 2 41.57 -27.76 -1.38
N ASN A 3 42.52 -27.43 -0.51
CA ASN A 3 42.40 -27.62 0.94
C ASN A 3 41.13 -26.94 1.51
N ALA A 4 40.75 -25.78 0.94
CA ALA A 4 39.52 -25.09 1.28
C ALA A 4 38.27 -25.91 0.97
N ASP A 5 38.30 -26.67 -0.13
CA ASP A 5 37.19 -27.49 -0.62
C ASP A 5 37.04 -28.78 0.22
N TYR A 6 38.16 -29.33 0.70
CA TYR A 6 38.20 -30.46 1.63
C TYR A 6 37.60 -30.07 3.00
N ILE A 7 37.97 -28.90 3.52
CA ILE A 7 37.48 -28.41 4.81
C ILE A 7 35.99 -28.08 4.76
N ALA A 8 35.52 -27.42 3.68
CA ALA A 8 34.12 -27.09 3.50
C ALA A 8 33.21 -28.32 3.51
N ARG A 9 33.65 -29.41 2.87
CA ARG A 9 32.84 -30.62 2.69
C ARG A 9 32.82 -31.54 3.92
N LYS A 10 33.91 -31.59 4.68
CA LYS A 10 34.04 -32.45 5.87
C LYS A 10 33.56 -31.76 7.16
N TYR A 11 33.76 -30.46 7.30
CA TYR A 11 33.62 -29.76 8.57
C TYR A 11 32.59 -28.61 8.58
N LEU A 12 32.07 -28.22 7.41
CA LEU A 12 31.13 -27.08 7.28
C LEU A 12 29.70 -27.52 6.90
N LYS A 13 29.30 -28.75 7.22
CA LYS A 13 27.88 -29.14 7.20
C LYS A 13 27.20 -28.61 8.46
N LYS A 14 26.46 -27.51 8.29
CA LYS A 14 25.52 -26.97 9.28
C LYS A 14 24.42 -28.00 9.53
N ASP A 15 24.30 -28.47 10.78
CA ASP A 15 23.17 -29.29 11.23
C ASP A 15 21.84 -28.58 10.98
N THR A 16 21.10 -29.00 9.95
CA THR A 16 19.68 -28.65 9.81
C THR A 16 18.84 -29.79 10.38
N GLY A 17 18.92 -29.99 11.70
CA GLY A 17 18.12 -30.95 12.44
C GLY A 17 16.88 -30.30 13.05
N LYS A 18 15.82 -30.05 12.28
CA LYS A 18 14.49 -29.83 12.86
C LYS A 18 13.91 -31.18 13.31
N LYS A 19 13.86 -31.38 14.63
CA LYS A 19 13.23 -32.54 15.29
C LYS A 19 11.75 -32.64 14.88
N ARG A 20 11.34 -33.78 14.30
CA ARG A 20 9.93 -34.15 14.13
C ARG A 20 9.33 -34.43 15.51
N LYS A 21 8.36 -33.63 15.96
CA LYS A 21 7.49 -33.99 17.10
C LYS A 21 6.47 -35.02 16.63
N LYS A 22 6.35 -36.10 17.39
CA LYS A 22 5.39 -37.20 17.23
C LYS A 22 4.05 -36.73 17.80
N SER A 23 3.00 -36.63 16.99
CA SER A 23 1.65 -36.33 17.49
C SER A 23 1.08 -37.56 18.21
N LYS A 24 0.65 -37.37 19.46
CA LYS A 24 -0.24 -38.29 20.17
C LYS A 24 -1.67 -37.98 19.73
N SER A 25 -2.42 -39.02 19.40
CA SER A 25 -3.87 -38.98 19.25
C SER A 25 -4.53 -38.72 20.59
N SER A 26 -5.42 -37.75 20.67
CA SER A 26 -6.44 -37.66 21.70
C SER A 26 -7.80 -37.62 21.01
N ASP A 27 -8.55 -38.69 21.25
CA ASP A 27 -9.96 -38.85 21.02
C ASP A 27 -10.72 -37.74 21.75
N PHE A 28 -11.41 -36.88 21.01
CA PHE A 28 -12.42 -35.98 21.57
C PHE A 28 -13.49 -35.77 20.51
N LEU A 29 -14.63 -36.46 20.67
CA LEU A 29 -15.86 -36.16 19.95
C LEU A 29 -16.38 -34.81 20.45
N GLU A 30 -16.51 -33.84 19.55
CA GLU A 30 -17.25 -32.60 19.79
C GLU A 30 -18.55 -32.67 18.99
N ILE A 31 -19.66 -32.81 19.72
CA ILE A 31 -21.02 -32.69 19.22
C ILE A 31 -21.23 -31.21 18.91
N GLN A 32 -21.33 -30.87 17.63
CA GLN A 32 -21.80 -29.54 17.23
C GLN A 32 -23.33 -29.59 17.17
N ASP A 33 -23.95 -29.20 18.28
CA ASP A 33 -25.35 -28.78 18.28
C ASP A 33 -25.44 -27.36 17.70
N GLU A 34 -26.50 -27.16 16.92
CA GLU A 34 -26.93 -25.94 16.27
C GLU A 34 -27.32 -24.83 17.28
N ASP A 35 -27.47 -23.61 16.77
CA ASP A 35 -28.14 -22.43 17.37
C ASP A 35 -27.38 -21.55 18.38
N VAL A 36 -26.59 -20.59 17.86
CA VAL A 36 -26.48 -19.25 18.48
C VAL A 36 -26.57 -18.18 17.41
N ALA A 37 -27.79 -17.73 17.16
CA ALA A 37 -28.06 -16.40 16.63
C ALA A 37 -27.68 -15.37 17.70
N GLY A 38 -26.76 -14.46 17.38
CA GLY A 38 -26.38 -13.38 18.29
C GLY A 38 -25.25 -12.55 17.71
N TRP A 39 -25.60 -11.57 16.87
CA TRP A 39 -24.70 -10.47 16.54
C TRP A 39 -24.35 -9.74 17.84
N ARG A 40 -23.12 -9.90 18.32
CA ARG A 40 -22.58 -9.02 19.37
C ARG A 40 -21.99 -7.79 18.67
N ASN A 41 -22.72 -6.68 18.80
CA ASN A 41 -22.18 -5.34 18.59
C ASN A 41 -21.41 -4.98 19.87
N ASP A 42 -20.09 -4.97 19.79
CA ASP A 42 -19.26 -4.29 20.78
C ASP A 42 -19.09 -2.85 20.27
N ASP A 43 -19.89 -1.91 20.78
CA ASP A 43 -19.62 -0.45 20.76
C ASP A 43 -20.79 0.31 21.41
N GLU A 44 -20.88 0.29 22.75
CA GLU A 44 -21.71 1.25 23.49
C GLU A 44 -21.29 1.36 24.97
N PHE A 45 -20.35 2.26 25.27
CA PHE A 45 -20.29 2.89 26.60
C PHE A 45 -19.73 4.32 26.48
N ALA A 46 -20.65 5.27 26.29
CA ALA A 46 -20.38 6.69 26.41
C ALA A 46 -20.67 7.16 27.84
N GLY A 47 -19.74 7.95 28.40
CA GLY A 47 -20.07 9.01 29.36
C GLY A 47 -19.78 8.73 30.82
N TYR A 48 -18.58 9.11 31.29
CA TYR A 48 -18.47 9.81 32.58
C TYR A 48 -17.23 10.73 32.57
N SER A 49 -17.48 12.03 32.71
CA SER A 49 -16.49 13.06 32.94
C SER A 49 -16.31 13.27 34.44
N GLU A 50 -15.11 13.06 34.97
CA GLU A 50 -14.69 13.70 36.22
C GLU A 50 -13.16 13.82 36.23
N GLY A 51 -12.68 15.05 36.30
CA GLY A 51 -11.25 15.34 36.36
C GLY A 51 -10.71 15.16 37.77
N ALA A 52 -9.56 14.50 37.90
CA ALA A 52 -8.52 14.86 38.88
C ALA A 52 -7.26 14.01 38.72
N THR A 53 -6.12 14.73 38.68
CA THR A 53 -4.78 14.32 39.15
C THR A 53 -4.01 13.24 38.38
N ILE A 54 -3.30 13.65 37.32
CA ILE A 54 -2.11 12.95 36.85
C ILE A 54 -0.93 13.30 37.78
N SER A 55 -0.57 12.34 38.63
CA SER A 55 0.69 12.31 39.37
C SER A 55 1.85 12.07 38.39
N GLN A 56 2.87 12.94 38.43
CA GLN A 56 3.97 13.01 37.46
C GLN A 56 5.03 11.89 37.52
N ASP A 57 4.77 10.75 38.16
CA ASP A 57 5.74 9.66 38.27
C ASP A 57 5.08 8.26 38.19
N GLN A 58 4.21 8.04 37.21
CA GLN A 58 3.82 6.68 36.84
C GLN A 58 4.47 6.27 35.52
N PRO A 59 5.13 5.09 35.44
CA PRO A 59 5.64 4.57 34.19
C PRO A 59 4.46 4.19 33.29
N THR A 60 4.35 4.87 32.14
CA THR A 60 3.36 4.52 31.11
C THR A 60 3.72 3.15 30.54
N ILE A 61 2.92 2.13 30.85
CA ILE A 61 3.03 0.81 30.23
C ILE A 61 2.47 0.95 28.82
N VAL A 62 3.35 1.03 27.83
CA VAL A 62 2.97 1.00 26.42
C VAL A 62 2.72 -0.46 26.06
N ASN A 63 1.46 -0.82 25.83
CA ASN A 63 1.12 -2.12 25.26
C ASN A 63 1.82 -2.25 23.90
N HIS A 64 2.37 -3.43 23.62
CA HIS A 64 3.06 -3.70 22.35
C HIS A 64 2.02 -3.72 21.22
N GLU A 65 1.76 -2.56 20.62
CA GLU A 65 0.94 -2.44 19.42
C GLU A 65 1.76 -2.91 18.22
N HIS A 66 1.25 -3.91 17.49
CA HIS A 66 1.85 -4.36 16.24
C HIS A 66 1.56 -3.34 15.14
N ILE A 67 2.60 -2.90 14.44
CA ILE A 67 2.53 -1.86 13.40
C ILE A 67 1.63 -2.31 12.23
N GLU A 68 1.41 -3.62 12.06
CA GLU A 68 0.59 -4.20 11.00
C GLU A 68 -0.91 -3.98 11.20
N ASP A 69 -1.35 -3.66 12.43
CA ASP A 69 -2.76 -3.46 12.79
C ASP A 69 -3.19 -1.99 12.80
N LEU A 70 -2.31 -1.07 12.39
CA LEU A 70 -2.53 0.38 12.48
C LEU A 70 -2.88 0.98 11.11
N ASP A 71 -3.94 1.79 11.07
CA ASP A 71 -4.36 2.52 9.86
C ASP A 71 -3.31 3.55 9.42
N GLU A 72 -3.17 3.77 8.12
CA GLU A 72 -2.17 4.69 7.51
C GLU A 72 -2.18 6.10 8.13
N ASN A 73 -3.37 6.59 8.52
CA ASN A 73 -3.53 7.89 9.17
C ASN A 73 -2.95 7.94 10.60
N THR A 74 -3.06 6.85 11.36
CA THR A 74 -2.49 6.76 12.72
C THR A 74 -0.97 6.64 12.70
N ILE A 75 -0.43 5.95 11.70
CA ILE A 75 1.01 5.86 11.44
C ILE A 75 1.57 7.25 11.10
N ALA A 76 0.86 8.01 10.25
CA ALA A 76 1.26 9.37 9.88
C ALA A 76 1.25 10.35 11.07
N GLN A 77 0.25 10.27 11.95
CA GLN A 77 0.18 11.09 13.17
C GLN A 77 1.30 10.76 14.16
N LYS A 78 1.55 9.47 14.44
CA LYS A 78 2.66 9.04 15.32
C LYS A 78 4.03 9.45 14.79
N ALA A 79 4.21 9.45 13.46
CA ALA A 79 5.45 9.94 12.84
C ALA A 79 5.62 11.47 12.99
N GLN A 80 4.53 12.23 12.94
CA GLN A 80 4.55 13.68 13.19
C GLN A 80 4.88 13.99 14.66
N ASP A 81 4.31 13.24 15.60
CA ASP A 81 4.59 13.41 17.03
C ASP A 81 6.02 13.03 17.41
N ALA A 82 6.59 11.99 16.78
CA ALA A 82 7.98 11.59 16.98
C ALA A 82 9.01 12.55 16.36
N THR A 83 8.60 13.35 15.36
CA THR A 83 9.45 14.35 14.70
C THR A 83 9.24 15.76 15.26
N ALA A 84 8.27 15.95 16.14
CA ALA A 84 8.11 17.18 16.90
C ALA A 84 9.34 17.37 17.81
N ILE A 85 10.12 18.41 17.52
CA ILE A 85 11.30 18.80 18.29
C ILE A 85 10.81 19.21 19.69
N THR A 86 10.88 18.30 20.65
CA THR A 86 10.73 18.65 22.06
C THR A 86 11.86 19.61 22.40
N ALA A 87 11.51 20.87 22.66
CA ALA A 87 12.44 21.92 23.02
C ALA A 87 13.32 21.43 24.19
N SER A 88 14.61 21.22 23.91
CA SER A 88 15.60 20.85 24.89
C SER A 88 15.63 21.90 26.00
N ARG A 89 15.15 21.54 27.19
CA ARG A 89 15.04 22.41 28.37
C ARG A 89 16.38 22.61 29.10
N TRP A 90 17.49 22.46 28.37
CA TRP A 90 18.85 22.62 28.89
C TRP A 90 19.36 24.03 28.56
N LYS A 91 19.56 24.84 29.59
CA LYS A 91 20.24 26.14 29.47
C LYS A 91 21.75 25.93 29.62
N PRO A 92 22.60 26.34 28.66
CA PRO A 92 24.03 26.37 28.88
C PRO A 92 24.36 27.47 29.91
N VAL A 93 24.99 27.09 31.01
CA VAL A 93 25.50 28.01 32.03
C VAL A 93 26.93 28.37 31.65
N GLY A 94 27.18 29.66 31.37
CA GLY A 94 28.52 30.19 31.15
C GLY A 94 28.66 31.06 29.89
N ALA A 95 27.93 32.17 29.84
CA ALA A 95 28.28 33.30 28.96
C ALA A 95 29.04 34.32 29.82
N SER A 96 30.36 34.29 29.76
CA SER A 96 31.21 35.26 30.43
C SER A 96 31.14 36.62 29.72
N GLU A 97 31.00 37.66 30.53
CA GLU A 97 31.00 39.07 30.15
C GLU A 97 32.29 39.45 29.40
N THR A 98 32.14 39.95 28.18
CA THR A 98 33.23 40.57 27.41
C THR A 98 33.21 42.09 27.63
N LYS A 99 34.20 42.57 28.38
CA LYS A 99 34.53 44.00 28.50
C LYS A 99 35.11 44.51 27.18
N PRO A 100 34.80 45.73 26.71
CA PRO A 100 35.47 46.31 25.55
C PRO A 100 36.87 46.77 25.98
N LYS A 101 37.90 46.31 25.28
CA LYS A 101 39.29 46.78 25.47
C LYS A 101 39.73 47.51 24.21
N LEU A 102 40.18 48.74 24.43
CA LEU A 102 40.76 49.65 23.44
C LEU A 102 41.87 48.99 22.62
N GLU A 103 41.90 49.31 21.33
CA GLU A 103 43.00 49.01 20.42
C GLU A 103 44.29 49.75 20.78
N PRO A 104 45.44 49.13 20.52
CA PRO A 104 46.56 49.86 19.95
C PRO A 104 46.95 49.32 18.56
N SER A 105 46.91 50.25 17.60
CA SER A 105 47.88 50.49 16.53
C SER A 105 48.78 49.33 16.08
N LYS A 106 48.48 48.88 14.85
CA LYS A 106 49.35 48.32 13.80
C LYS A 106 50.85 48.26 14.11
N GLN A 107 51.41 47.05 14.08
CA GLN A 107 52.76 46.81 13.60
C GLN A 107 52.80 45.59 12.68
N SER A 108 53.83 45.61 11.84
CA SER A 108 53.97 45.01 10.55
C SER A 108 54.37 43.53 10.55
N THR A 109 54.22 42.96 9.35
CA THR A 109 55.11 41.97 8.71
C THR A 109 55.15 40.54 9.24
N ASN A 110 54.68 39.64 8.36
CA ASN A 110 55.41 38.46 7.87
C ASN A 110 56.59 38.03 8.75
N GLN A 111 56.43 36.99 9.56
CA GLN A 111 57.43 35.93 9.75
C GLN A 111 56.69 34.63 10.12
N GLY A 112 57.19 33.50 9.63
CA GLY A 112 56.67 32.17 9.94
C GLY A 112 56.80 31.82 11.43
N PRO A 113 56.51 30.56 11.83
CA PRO A 113 56.53 30.16 13.24
C PRO A 113 57.89 30.53 13.85
N GLY A 114 57.87 31.43 14.85
CA GLY A 114 59.08 31.87 15.53
C GLY A 114 59.70 30.70 16.29
N TYR A 115 60.85 30.24 15.85
CA TYR A 115 61.61 29.21 16.55
C TYR A 115 62.32 29.82 17.78
N GLY A 116 61.93 29.43 19.01
CA GLY A 116 62.49 29.94 20.28
C GLY A 116 61.70 29.53 21.55
N LEU A 117 62.07 30.03 22.74
CA LEU A 117 61.29 29.88 23.98
C LEU A 117 59.98 30.69 23.86
N VAL A 118 58.88 30.02 23.51
CA VAL A 118 57.56 30.66 23.37
C VAL A 118 56.81 30.61 24.71
N THR A 119 56.25 31.74 25.15
CA THR A 119 55.43 31.79 26.38
C THR A 119 54.00 31.31 26.12
N GLY A 120 53.35 30.68 27.11
CA GLY A 120 51.99 30.14 26.94
C GLY A 120 50.94 31.18 26.51
N LYS A 121 51.12 32.45 26.89
CA LYS A 121 50.26 33.55 26.44
C LYS A 121 50.39 33.80 24.93
N GLN A 122 51.62 33.77 24.39
CA GLN A 122 51.87 33.94 22.96
C GLN A 122 51.24 32.82 22.13
N VAL A 123 51.35 31.56 22.59
CA VAL A 123 50.69 30.41 21.93
C VAL A 123 49.17 30.56 21.93
N SER A 124 48.59 31.05 23.03
CA SER A 124 47.14 31.22 23.14
C SER A 124 46.60 32.33 22.23
N GLU A 125 47.32 33.45 22.09
CA GLU A 125 46.92 34.54 21.20
C GLU A 125 47.12 34.18 19.72
N GLU A 126 48.21 33.49 19.39
CA GLU A 126 48.45 33.01 18.02
C GLU A 126 47.38 32.00 17.61
N ALA A 127 47.01 31.05 18.49
CA ALA A 127 45.94 30.10 18.24
C ALA A 127 44.55 30.77 18.14
N ARG A 128 44.33 31.88 18.85
CA ARG A 128 43.09 32.66 18.76
C ARG A 128 43.03 33.44 17.44
N ARG A 129 44.12 34.12 17.07
CA ARG A 129 44.26 34.86 15.82
C ARG A 129 44.11 33.95 14.60
N LYS A 130 44.70 32.74 14.66
CA LYS A 130 44.55 31.72 13.61
C LYS A 130 43.10 31.22 13.50
N ARG A 131 42.41 31.01 14.63
CA ARG A 131 40.98 30.67 14.64
C ARG A 131 40.11 31.80 14.08
N GLU A 132 40.39 33.04 14.44
CA GLU A 132 39.66 34.22 13.94
C GLU A 132 39.86 34.40 12.42
N SER A 133 41.08 34.20 11.91
CA SER A 133 41.34 34.23 10.46
C SER A 133 40.68 33.07 9.73
N GLU A 134 40.73 31.85 10.26
CA GLU A 134 40.03 30.69 9.68
C GLU A 134 38.50 30.88 9.71
N VAL A 135 37.95 31.55 10.72
CA VAL A 135 36.52 31.88 10.78
C VAL A 135 36.16 32.94 9.76
N GLN A 136 36.97 34.01 9.60
CA GLN A 136 36.74 35.01 8.57
C GLN A 136 36.87 34.44 7.15
N GLU A 137 37.85 33.57 6.90
CA GLU A 137 37.99 32.87 5.63
C GLU A 137 36.80 31.97 5.35
N LYS A 138 36.30 31.22 6.35
CA LYS A 138 35.07 30.41 6.22
C LYS A 138 33.81 31.25 6.00
N PHE A 139 33.76 32.47 6.55
CA PHE A 139 32.65 33.41 6.33
C PHE A 139 32.73 34.11 4.97
N ALA A 140 33.94 34.26 4.42
CA ALA A 140 34.20 34.87 3.11
C ALA A 140 34.04 33.89 1.93
N MET A 141 34.06 32.57 2.19
CA MET A 141 33.73 31.55 1.20
C MET A 141 32.29 31.67 0.73
N SER A 142 32.04 31.45 -0.56
CA SER A 142 30.68 31.48 -1.09
C SER A 142 29.82 30.34 -0.53
N ASP A 143 28.52 30.57 -0.38
CA ASP A 143 27.60 29.57 0.16
C ASP A 143 27.58 28.28 -0.71
N GLU A 144 27.90 28.39 -2.00
CA GLU A 144 28.08 27.26 -2.92
C GLU A 144 29.36 26.46 -2.65
N GLU A 145 30.49 27.11 -2.38
CA GLU A 145 31.74 26.42 -2.04
C GLU A 145 31.66 25.77 -0.65
N LEU A 146 30.97 26.41 0.29
CA LEU A 146 30.71 25.84 1.60
C LEU A 146 29.81 24.59 1.49
N ARG A 147 28.81 24.59 0.60
CA ARG A 147 27.98 23.41 0.27
C ARG A 147 28.82 22.31 -0.37
N LYS A 148 29.63 22.63 -1.37
CA LYS A 148 30.56 21.67 -2.02
C LYS A 148 31.55 21.05 -1.05
N SER A 149 32.08 21.84 -0.10
CA SER A 149 32.99 21.34 0.94
C SER A 149 32.31 20.40 1.95
N LYS A 150 30.97 20.50 2.08
CA LYS A 150 30.12 19.64 2.93
C LYS A 150 29.44 18.51 2.14
N GLU A 151 29.62 18.42 0.82
CA GLU A 151 29.02 17.38 0.01
C GLU A 151 29.55 16.00 0.43
N THR A 152 28.63 15.14 0.84
CA THR A 152 28.97 13.78 1.26
C THR A 152 29.20 12.93 0.02
N VAL A 153 30.41 12.38 -0.10
CA VAL A 153 30.78 11.50 -1.21
C VAL A 153 30.34 10.07 -0.89
N TYR A 154 29.33 9.57 -1.58
CA TYR A 154 28.88 8.19 -1.44
C TYR A 154 29.73 7.27 -2.32
N ARG A 155 30.10 6.11 -1.77
CA ARG A 155 30.92 5.11 -2.45
C ARG A 155 30.32 3.72 -2.30
N ASP A 156 30.48 2.91 -3.33
CA ASP A 156 30.08 1.49 -3.30
C ASP A 156 31.02 0.67 -2.41
N ALA A 157 30.63 -0.57 -2.08
CA ALA A 157 31.47 -1.53 -1.35
C ALA A 157 32.84 -1.83 -2.02
N THR A 158 32.99 -1.46 -3.31
CA THR A 158 34.24 -1.55 -4.08
C THR A 158 35.04 -0.25 -4.12
N GLY A 159 34.57 0.81 -3.46
CA GLY A 159 35.23 2.12 -3.33
C GLY A 159 34.97 3.14 -4.45
N LYS A 160 34.19 2.77 -5.48
CA LYS A 160 33.80 3.68 -6.59
C LYS A 160 32.83 4.75 -6.11
N ARG A 161 33.02 6.01 -6.52
CA ARG A 161 32.09 7.12 -6.24
C ARG A 161 30.77 6.88 -6.97
N ILE A 162 29.65 7.01 -6.25
CA ILE A 162 28.30 6.89 -6.80
C ILE A 162 27.64 8.26 -6.77
N ASP A 163 27.13 8.70 -7.91
CA ASP A 163 26.24 9.86 -7.95
C ASP A 163 24.85 9.45 -7.47
N ILE A 164 24.51 9.85 -6.24
CA ILE A 164 23.23 9.53 -5.58
C ILE A 164 22.04 9.95 -6.43
N THR A 165 22.16 11.08 -7.13
CA THR A 165 21.13 11.64 -8.01
C THR A 165 20.85 10.70 -9.18
N LEU A 166 21.89 10.17 -9.80
CA LEU A 166 21.80 9.22 -10.91
C LEU A 166 21.26 7.88 -10.41
N ALA A 167 21.78 7.34 -9.31
CA ALA A 167 21.30 6.09 -8.70
C ALA A 167 19.81 6.17 -8.30
N ARG A 168 19.37 7.31 -7.75
CA ARG A 168 17.96 7.55 -7.40
C ARG A 168 17.07 7.64 -8.63
N GLN A 169 17.55 8.26 -9.71
CA GLN A 169 16.83 8.31 -10.99
C GLN A 169 16.71 6.92 -11.63
N GLU A 170 17.78 6.12 -11.64
CA GLU A 170 17.74 4.75 -12.14
C GLU A 170 16.82 3.86 -11.30
N ALA A 171 16.88 3.95 -9.97
CA ALA A 171 15.96 3.24 -9.09
C ALA A 171 14.49 3.63 -9.36
N ARG A 172 14.20 4.94 -9.54
CA ARG A 172 12.86 5.42 -9.88
C ARG A 172 12.40 4.91 -11.24
N LYS A 173 13.26 4.93 -12.25
CA LYS A 173 12.97 4.40 -13.60
C LYS A 173 12.68 2.91 -13.54
N LYS A 174 13.51 2.15 -12.83
CA LYS A 174 13.34 0.69 -12.65
C LYS A 174 12.04 0.35 -11.92
N LEU A 175 11.69 1.10 -10.88
CA LEU A 175 10.41 0.94 -10.19
C LEU A 175 9.23 1.25 -11.10
N ALA A 176 9.30 2.33 -11.89
CA ALA A 176 8.25 2.68 -12.85
C ALA A 176 8.10 1.62 -13.96
N GLU A 177 9.21 1.08 -14.48
CA GLU A 177 9.21 0.01 -15.46
C GLU A 177 8.60 -1.28 -14.90
N GLN A 178 8.96 -1.67 -13.67
CA GLN A 178 8.33 -2.80 -12.99
C GLN A 178 6.84 -2.58 -12.74
N GLU A 179 6.42 -1.35 -12.42
CA GLU A 179 5.01 -1.02 -12.25
C GLU A 179 4.25 -1.13 -13.58
N LEU A 180 4.83 -0.64 -14.67
CA LEU A 180 4.27 -0.76 -16.02
C LEU A 180 4.16 -2.23 -16.45
N GLU A 181 5.21 -3.03 -16.22
CA GLU A 181 5.18 -4.45 -16.53
C GLU A 181 4.11 -5.18 -15.71
N LYS A 182 4.00 -4.89 -14.41
CA LYS A 182 2.93 -5.44 -13.56
C LYS A 182 1.54 -5.01 -14.04
N LYS A 183 1.37 -3.76 -14.50
CA LYS A 183 0.10 -3.28 -15.07
C LYS A 183 -0.23 -4.02 -16.36
N GLN A 184 0.73 -4.17 -17.27
CA GLN A 184 0.57 -4.95 -18.50
C GLN A 184 0.25 -6.41 -18.22
N GLN A 185 0.93 -7.04 -17.25
CA GLN A 185 0.63 -8.41 -16.83
C GLN A 185 -0.80 -8.54 -16.29
N LYS A 186 -1.26 -7.56 -15.49
CA LYS A 186 -2.65 -7.52 -15.00
C LYS A 186 -3.65 -7.36 -16.14
N GLU A 187 -3.39 -6.44 -17.08
CA GLU A 187 -4.25 -6.21 -18.25
C GLU A 187 -4.34 -7.46 -19.14
N ASN A 188 -3.20 -8.11 -19.41
CA ASN A 188 -3.14 -9.35 -20.18
C ASN A 188 -3.84 -10.53 -19.47
N GLN A 189 -3.96 -10.50 -18.14
CA GLN A 189 -4.70 -11.50 -17.36
C GLN A 189 -6.20 -11.21 -17.29
N GLN A 190 -6.65 -9.99 -17.61
CA GLN A 190 -8.06 -9.65 -17.61
C GLN A 190 -8.78 -10.22 -18.83
N GLY A 191 -10.06 -10.54 -18.66
CA GLY A 191 -10.89 -11.03 -19.77
C GLY A 191 -11.36 -9.89 -20.66
N GLU A 192 -11.44 -10.12 -21.98
CA GLU A 192 -11.96 -9.15 -22.96
C GLU A 192 -13.36 -8.63 -22.58
N VAL A 193 -14.24 -9.52 -22.12
CA VAL A 193 -15.60 -9.15 -21.68
C VAL A 193 -15.57 -8.21 -20.47
N GLN A 194 -14.62 -8.40 -19.55
CA GLN A 194 -14.47 -7.55 -18.36
C GLN A 194 -13.98 -6.15 -18.76
N LEU A 195 -13.00 -6.07 -19.68
CA LEU A 195 -12.51 -4.82 -20.23
C LEU A 195 -13.62 -4.05 -20.96
N ARG A 196 -14.42 -4.75 -21.77
CA ARG A 196 -15.57 -4.16 -22.48
C ARG A 196 -16.61 -3.63 -21.49
N GLN A 197 -16.96 -4.41 -20.48
CA GLN A 197 -17.89 -3.98 -19.43
C GLN A 197 -17.37 -2.75 -18.67
N GLN A 198 -16.06 -2.70 -18.39
CA GLN A 198 -15.45 -1.53 -17.75
C GLN A 198 -15.53 -0.29 -18.63
N GLN A 199 -15.28 -0.43 -19.93
CA GLN A 199 -15.40 0.67 -20.90
C GLN A 199 -16.85 1.17 -21.02
N GLU A 200 -17.81 0.25 -21.16
CA GLU A 200 -19.25 0.57 -21.20
C GLU A 200 -19.70 1.24 -19.89
N TYR A 201 -19.21 0.78 -18.75
CA TYR A 201 -19.49 1.39 -17.44
C TYR A 201 -18.93 2.81 -17.33
N ILE A 202 -17.70 3.05 -17.78
CA ILE A 202 -17.10 4.40 -17.78
C ILE A 202 -17.88 5.33 -18.71
N ALA A 203 -18.23 4.86 -19.92
CA ALA A 203 -19.01 5.63 -20.88
C ALA A 203 -20.40 5.98 -20.32
N GLU A 204 -21.05 5.04 -19.63
CA GLU A 204 -22.34 5.27 -18.99
C GLU A 204 -22.21 6.25 -17.81
N LEU A 205 -21.15 6.17 -16.99
CA LEU A 205 -20.88 7.17 -15.95
C LEU A 205 -20.67 8.57 -16.55
N GLU A 206 -19.95 8.69 -17.67
CA GLU A 206 -19.76 9.96 -18.35
C GLU A 206 -21.06 10.52 -18.92
N ARG A 207 -21.93 9.66 -19.46
CA ARG A 207 -23.28 10.04 -19.89
C ARG A 207 -24.12 10.52 -18.71
N GLN A 208 -24.14 9.76 -17.62
CA GLN A 208 -24.94 10.06 -16.42
C GLN A 208 -24.57 11.39 -15.75
N LYS A 209 -23.32 11.87 -15.90
CA LYS A 209 -22.94 13.22 -15.45
C LYS A 209 -23.83 14.32 -16.04
N ASN A 210 -24.39 14.12 -17.23
CA ASN A 210 -25.20 15.10 -17.95
C ASN A 210 -26.70 14.79 -17.94
N VAL A 211 -27.10 13.61 -17.45
CA VAL A 211 -28.51 13.16 -17.45
C VAL A 211 -29.21 13.68 -16.18
N PRO A 212 -30.43 14.24 -16.27
CA PRO A 212 -31.18 14.64 -15.09
C PRO A 212 -31.58 13.44 -14.23
N LEU A 213 -31.75 13.65 -12.92
CA LEU A 213 -32.14 12.59 -11.97
C LEU A 213 -33.45 11.88 -12.35
N SER A 214 -34.40 12.62 -12.90
CA SER A 214 -35.72 12.12 -13.28
C SER A 214 -35.83 11.97 -14.80
N ARG A 215 -36.26 10.79 -15.27
CA ARG A 215 -36.60 10.52 -16.66
C ARG A 215 -38.11 10.71 -16.87
N TYR A 216 -38.49 11.46 -17.89
CA TYR A 216 -39.89 11.71 -18.25
C TYR A 216 -40.27 10.96 -19.54
N GLU A 217 -41.57 10.94 -19.84
CA GLU A 217 -42.11 10.33 -21.06
C GLU A 217 -41.59 10.97 -22.35
N ASP A 218 -41.19 12.24 -22.31
CA ASP A 218 -40.65 12.98 -23.46
C ASP A 218 -39.14 12.76 -23.68
N ASP A 219 -38.45 11.98 -22.82
CA ASP A 219 -37.02 11.75 -22.94
C ASP A 219 -36.69 11.03 -24.27
N PRO A 220 -35.92 11.66 -25.17
CA PRO A 220 -35.65 11.10 -26.49
C PRO A 220 -34.85 9.80 -26.42
N GLU A 221 -33.93 9.65 -25.46
CA GLU A 221 -33.10 8.45 -25.33
C GLU A 221 -33.93 7.27 -24.82
N TYR A 222 -34.77 7.51 -23.80
CA TYR A 222 -35.68 6.49 -23.27
C TYR A 222 -36.69 6.02 -24.34
N ASN A 223 -37.23 6.96 -25.12
CA ASN A 223 -38.14 6.64 -26.22
C ASN A 223 -37.46 5.84 -27.35
N GLN A 224 -36.17 6.05 -27.59
CA GLN A 224 -35.40 5.23 -28.53
C GLN A 224 -35.23 3.80 -28.01
N GLU A 225 -34.86 3.63 -26.73
CA GLU A 225 -34.73 2.31 -26.10
C GLU A 225 -36.03 1.50 -26.18
N LEU A 226 -37.17 2.13 -25.90
CA LEU A 226 -38.50 1.50 -25.99
C LEU A 226 -38.89 1.09 -27.42
N LYS A 227 -38.41 1.81 -28.43
CA LYS A 227 -38.60 1.45 -29.85
C LYS A 227 -37.70 0.31 -30.28
N GLU A 228 -36.49 0.21 -29.72
CA GLU A 228 -35.54 -0.84 -30.04
C GLU A 228 -35.91 -2.20 -29.44
N LYS A 229 -36.57 -2.21 -28.28
CA LYS A 229 -37.02 -3.40 -27.56
C LYS A 229 -37.88 -4.30 -28.44
N VAL A 230 -37.37 -5.49 -28.72
CA VAL A 230 -38.09 -6.52 -29.50
C VAL A 230 -39.21 -7.12 -28.64
N ARG A 231 -40.42 -7.16 -29.18
CA ARG A 231 -41.60 -7.76 -28.56
C ARG A 231 -41.88 -9.12 -29.18
N TRP A 232 -42.04 -10.15 -28.36
CA TRP A 232 -42.17 -11.53 -28.83
C TRP A 232 -43.41 -11.78 -29.72
N ASN A 233 -44.48 -11.02 -29.48
CA ASN A 233 -45.77 -11.10 -30.18
C ASN A 233 -45.95 -10.07 -31.30
N ASP A 234 -44.88 -9.40 -31.75
CA ASP A 234 -44.99 -8.39 -32.79
C ASP A 234 -44.88 -9.02 -34.20
N PRO A 235 -45.95 -8.98 -35.03
CA PRO A 235 -45.93 -9.55 -36.38
C PRO A 235 -44.93 -8.85 -37.32
N ALA A 236 -44.58 -7.58 -37.05
CA ALA A 236 -43.58 -6.86 -37.83
C ALA A 236 -42.17 -7.43 -37.64
N THR A 237 -41.90 -8.14 -36.53
CA THR A 237 -40.60 -8.75 -36.22
C THR A 237 -40.10 -9.66 -37.34
N SER A 238 -41.01 -10.39 -37.99
CA SER A 238 -40.68 -11.28 -39.11
C SER A 238 -40.19 -10.55 -40.36
N PHE A 239 -40.59 -9.29 -40.55
CA PHE A 239 -40.18 -8.46 -41.68
C PHE A 239 -38.90 -7.65 -41.40
N LEU A 240 -38.56 -7.46 -40.12
CA LEU A 240 -37.37 -6.73 -39.69
C LEU A 240 -36.12 -7.61 -39.81
N THR A 241 -35.28 -7.36 -40.81
CA THR A 241 -33.98 -8.05 -40.95
C THR A 241 -32.92 -7.39 -40.07
N LYS A 242 -32.92 -7.66 -38.75
CA LYS A 242 -31.82 -7.27 -37.88
C LYS A 242 -30.65 -8.25 -38.04
N ARG A 243 -29.52 -7.77 -38.58
CA ARG A 243 -28.29 -8.57 -38.70
C ARG A 243 -27.66 -8.71 -37.32
N SER A 244 -27.42 -9.93 -36.83
CA SER A 244 -26.78 -10.12 -35.53
C SER A 244 -25.34 -9.60 -35.59
N THR A 245 -25.00 -8.67 -34.70
CA THR A 245 -23.68 -8.02 -34.62
C THR A 245 -22.66 -8.83 -33.82
N THR A 246 -23.04 -10.00 -33.29
CA THR A 246 -22.15 -10.84 -32.49
C THR A 246 -21.03 -11.40 -33.36
N SER A 247 -19.81 -10.92 -33.12
CA SER A 247 -18.59 -11.32 -33.84
C SER A 247 -18.20 -12.78 -33.59
N THR A 248 -18.53 -13.32 -32.42
CA THR A 248 -18.14 -14.68 -32.02
C THR A 248 -19.26 -15.68 -32.27
N LYS A 249 -18.97 -16.72 -33.06
CA LYS A 249 -19.90 -17.81 -33.32
C LYS A 249 -20.07 -18.67 -32.06
N ALA A 250 -21.31 -18.79 -31.58
CA ALA A 250 -21.69 -19.71 -30.51
C ALA A 250 -22.08 -21.10 -31.07
N TYR A 251 -22.07 -22.11 -30.21
CA TYR A 251 -22.60 -23.43 -30.52
C TYR A 251 -24.10 -23.37 -30.80
N GLN A 252 -24.55 -24.07 -31.85
CA GLN A 252 -25.93 -24.01 -32.33
C GLN A 252 -26.83 -25.09 -31.72
N GLY A 253 -26.27 -26.20 -31.22
CA GLY A 253 -27.04 -27.28 -30.62
C GLY A 253 -27.47 -26.99 -29.19
N TYR A 254 -28.14 -27.98 -28.59
CA TYR A 254 -28.50 -27.95 -27.18
C TYR A 254 -27.25 -27.94 -26.30
N ALA A 255 -27.21 -27.01 -25.35
CA ALA A 255 -26.19 -26.95 -24.32
C ALA A 255 -26.88 -27.00 -22.96
N PRO A 256 -26.33 -27.76 -21.98
CA PRO A 256 -26.86 -27.74 -20.63
C PRO A 256 -26.76 -26.32 -20.05
N PRO A 257 -27.74 -25.90 -19.23
CA PRO A 257 -27.72 -24.59 -18.61
C PRO A 257 -26.55 -24.50 -17.61
N ASN A 258 -26.02 -23.29 -17.44
CA ASN A 258 -25.01 -22.96 -16.45
C ASN A 258 -25.43 -21.72 -15.66
N ARG A 259 -24.81 -21.51 -14.49
CA ARG A 259 -25.10 -20.36 -13.61
C ARG A 259 -25.05 -18.99 -14.29
N PHE A 260 -24.23 -18.84 -15.33
CA PHE A 260 -23.94 -17.57 -15.97
C PHE A 260 -24.61 -17.40 -17.35
N ASN A 261 -25.47 -18.35 -17.76
CA ASN A 261 -26.09 -18.42 -19.09
C ASN A 261 -25.09 -18.28 -20.26
N ILE A 262 -23.81 -18.63 -20.06
CA ILE A 262 -22.77 -18.54 -21.09
C ILE A 262 -22.95 -19.70 -22.06
N ARG A 263 -23.20 -19.39 -23.34
CA ARG A 263 -23.29 -20.41 -24.38
C ARG A 263 -21.90 -20.97 -24.71
N PRO A 264 -21.78 -22.28 -24.98
CA PRO A 264 -20.51 -22.84 -25.41
C PRO A 264 -20.07 -22.26 -26.75
N GLY A 265 -18.76 -22.21 -26.97
CA GLY A 265 -18.18 -21.75 -28.22
C GLY A 265 -18.54 -22.69 -29.38
N HIS A 266 -18.52 -22.18 -30.61
CA HIS A 266 -18.90 -22.94 -31.82
C HIS A 266 -18.16 -24.27 -32.02
N ARG A 267 -16.97 -24.43 -31.45
CA ARG A 267 -16.14 -25.64 -31.56
C ARG A 267 -16.46 -26.73 -30.54
N TRP A 268 -17.44 -26.51 -29.67
CA TRP A 268 -17.86 -27.51 -28.70
C TRP A 268 -18.58 -28.67 -29.40
N ASP A 269 -18.31 -29.89 -28.96
CA ASP A 269 -18.79 -31.13 -29.60
C ASP A 269 -20.14 -31.63 -29.06
N GLY A 270 -20.67 -30.97 -28.03
CA GLY A 270 -21.93 -31.38 -27.37
C GLY A 270 -21.76 -32.45 -26.30
N ILE A 271 -20.56 -33.01 -26.10
CA ILE A 271 -20.33 -34.04 -25.08
C ILE A 271 -20.10 -33.37 -23.71
N ILE A 272 -20.91 -33.77 -22.73
CA ILE A 272 -20.86 -33.25 -21.36
C ILE A 272 -19.72 -33.94 -20.60
N ARG A 273 -18.70 -33.16 -20.19
CA ARG A 273 -17.50 -33.64 -19.48
C ARG A 273 -17.35 -33.13 -18.04
N GLY A 274 -18.44 -32.66 -17.44
CA GLY A 274 -18.42 -32.06 -16.09
C GLY A 274 -18.64 -33.08 -14.96
N ASN A 275 -18.20 -32.74 -13.76
CA ASN A 275 -18.47 -33.49 -12.51
C ASN A 275 -19.91 -33.30 -11.96
N GLY A 276 -20.88 -32.97 -12.83
CA GLY A 276 -22.27 -32.73 -12.42
C GLY A 276 -22.51 -31.60 -11.40
N PHE A 277 -21.53 -30.71 -11.16
CA PHE A 277 -21.64 -29.63 -10.16
C PHE A 277 -22.78 -28.67 -10.48
N GLU A 278 -22.88 -28.20 -11.73
CA GLU A 278 -23.92 -27.24 -12.15
C GLU A 278 -25.33 -27.81 -11.94
N ASN A 279 -25.55 -29.09 -12.26
CA ASN A 279 -26.84 -29.76 -12.01
C ASN A 279 -27.19 -29.80 -10.51
N ARG A 280 -26.24 -30.21 -9.67
CA ARG A 280 -26.43 -30.22 -8.20
C ARG A 280 -26.67 -28.82 -7.64
N TRP A 281 -26.03 -27.81 -8.22
CA TRP A 281 -26.24 -26.42 -7.83
C TRP A 281 -27.66 -25.96 -8.13
N PHE A 282 -28.19 -26.24 -9.32
CA PHE A 282 -29.58 -25.92 -9.67
C PHE A 282 -30.59 -26.68 -8.81
N GLN A 283 -30.35 -27.97 -8.55
CA GLN A 283 -31.18 -28.76 -7.62
C GLN A 283 -31.24 -28.10 -6.25
N ARG A 284 -30.08 -27.77 -5.65
CA ARG A 284 -30.02 -27.10 -4.35
C ARG A 284 -30.72 -25.75 -4.32
N GLN A 285 -30.59 -24.95 -5.39
CA GLN A 285 -31.29 -23.67 -5.48
C GLN A 285 -32.81 -23.85 -5.53
N ASN A 286 -33.29 -24.84 -6.27
CA ASN A 286 -34.71 -25.16 -6.35
C ASN A 286 -35.24 -25.71 -5.02
N GLU A 287 -34.49 -26.61 -4.38
CA GLU A 287 -34.81 -27.14 -3.04
C GLU A 287 -34.92 -26.03 -2.01
N ARG A 288 -33.98 -25.07 -2.02
CA ARG A 288 -34.03 -23.93 -1.11
C ARG A 288 -35.28 -23.08 -1.34
N LYS A 289 -35.58 -22.73 -2.59
CA LYS A 289 -36.80 -21.97 -2.94
C LYS A 289 -38.08 -22.71 -2.60
N ALA A 290 -38.12 -24.02 -2.81
CA ALA A 290 -39.26 -24.86 -2.46
C ALA A 290 -39.48 -24.85 -0.94
N ARG A 291 -38.42 -25.04 -0.14
CA ARG A 291 -38.48 -24.98 1.31
C ARG A 291 -38.90 -23.61 1.83
N GLU A 292 -38.37 -22.53 1.26
CA GLU A 292 -38.77 -21.16 1.61
C GLU A 292 -40.26 -20.93 1.34
N HIS A 293 -40.77 -21.42 0.20
CA HIS A 293 -42.18 -21.33 -0.15
C HIS A 293 -43.07 -22.20 0.77
N GLU A 294 -42.66 -23.43 1.06
CA GLU A 294 -43.35 -24.31 2.02
C GLU A 294 -43.42 -23.68 3.42
N ALA A 295 -42.29 -23.15 3.90
CA ALA A 295 -42.22 -22.45 5.18
C ALA A 295 -43.11 -21.20 5.19
N GLN A 296 -43.16 -20.44 4.09
CA GLN A 296 -44.07 -19.30 3.97
C GLN A 296 -45.54 -19.75 4.03
N MET A 297 -45.90 -20.83 3.33
CA MET A 297 -47.27 -21.36 3.37
C MET A 297 -47.65 -21.84 4.78
N TRP A 298 -46.76 -22.56 5.47
CA TRP A 298 -46.98 -22.99 6.86
C TRP A 298 -47.08 -21.81 7.83
N ALA A 299 -46.26 -20.78 7.67
CA ALA A 299 -46.29 -19.59 8.54
C ALA A 299 -47.58 -18.78 8.37
N VAL A 300 -48.21 -18.83 7.20
CA VAL A 300 -49.48 -18.14 6.91
C VAL A 300 -50.70 -18.97 7.35
N GLU A 301 -50.58 -20.29 7.48
CA GLU A 301 -51.72 -21.18 7.77
C GLU A 301 -52.30 -21.01 9.19
N ASP A 302 -51.51 -20.55 10.17
CA ASP A 302 -51.93 -20.34 11.56
C ASP A 302 -52.18 -18.85 11.92
N MET A 303 -52.20 -17.96 10.93
CA MET A 303 -52.41 -16.51 11.08
C MET A 303 -53.77 -16.07 10.53
#